data_AF-A0A8J7ICR2-F1
#
_entry.id   AF-A0A8J7ICR2-F1
#
_cell.length_a   1.000
_cell.length_b   1.000
_cell.length_c   1.000
_cell.angle_alpha   90.00
_cell.angle_beta   90.00
_cell.angle_gamma   90.00
#
_symmetry.space_group_name_H-M   'P 1'
#
loop_
_entity.id
_entity.type
_entity.pdbx_description
1 polymer ?
#
loop_
_entity_poly.entity_id
_entity_poly.type
_entity_poly.pdbx_seq_one_letter_code
_entity_poly.pdbx_strand_id
1 'polypeptide(L)'
;AATTASPTPDKSTQTPTESRLVVLGNSDFATNGLFQQQLNGDVFLNSVTWLSKQDRQTLSISPKEPKNRRITLSNTQASVLTLSSLLALPLIGLAAAALIWWRRR
;
A
#
# COMPACT_ATOMS: atom_id res chain seq x y z
N ALA A 1 -41.67 -62.87 11.96
CA ALA A 1 -41.57 -61.40 12.12
C ALA A 1 -40.19 -60.98 11.65
N ALA A 2 -40.09 -60.32 10.48
CA ALA A 2 -38.86 -59.76 9.97
C ALA A 2 -39.16 -58.34 9.51
N THR A 3 -38.64 -57.37 10.27
CA THR A 3 -38.84 -55.93 10.03
C THR A 3 -37.85 -55.48 8.97
N THR A 4 -38.33 -55.15 7.78
CA THR A 4 -37.56 -54.46 6.74
C THR A 4 -37.42 -52.99 7.12
N ALA A 5 -36.20 -52.54 7.41
CA ALA A 5 -35.90 -51.13 7.63
C ALA A 5 -35.80 -50.41 6.27
N SER A 6 -36.64 -49.40 6.06
CA SER A 6 -36.60 -48.51 4.90
C SER A 6 -35.32 -47.67 4.89
N PRO A 7 -34.74 -47.36 3.71
CA PRO A 7 -33.58 -46.48 3.63
C PRO A 7 -34.01 -45.05 3.97
N THR A 8 -33.31 -44.44 4.93
CA THR A 8 -33.50 -43.03 5.29
C THR A 8 -32.87 -42.17 4.19
N PRO A 9 -33.53 -41.13 3.67
CA PRO A 9 -32.92 -40.25 2.68
C PRO A 9 -31.77 -39.48 3.33
N ASP A 10 -30.56 -39.64 2.80
CA ASP A 10 -29.42 -38.78 3.12
C ASP A 10 -29.79 -37.33 2.79
N LYS A 11 -30.07 -36.54 3.83
CA LYS A 11 -30.09 -35.08 3.69
C LYS A 11 -28.64 -34.66 3.46
N SER A 12 -28.25 -34.55 2.19
CA SER A 12 -27.07 -33.79 1.79
C SER A 12 -27.23 -32.38 2.33
N THR A 13 -26.56 -32.09 3.45
CA THR A 13 -26.44 -30.74 4.01
C THR A 13 -25.70 -29.89 2.99
N GLN A 14 -26.45 -29.24 2.09
CA GLN A 14 -25.90 -28.25 1.18
C GLN A 14 -25.39 -27.10 2.06
N THR A 15 -24.08 -26.99 2.20
CA THR A 15 -23.45 -25.83 2.83
C THR A 15 -23.87 -24.60 2.01
N PRO A 16 -24.55 -23.60 2.61
CA PRO A 16 -25.01 -22.45 1.84
C PRO A 16 -23.82 -21.75 1.19
N THR A 17 -23.94 -21.49 -0.11
CA THR A 17 -22.93 -20.76 -0.86
C THR A 17 -22.89 -19.32 -0.34
N GLU A 18 -21.83 -18.95 0.39
CA GLU A 18 -21.66 -17.60 0.91
C GLU A 18 -21.54 -16.58 -0.23
N SER A 19 -22.24 -15.46 -0.14
CA SER A 19 -22.10 -14.34 -1.07
C SER A 19 -21.12 -13.31 -0.50
N ARG A 20 -20.25 -12.76 -1.35
CA ARG A 20 -19.24 -11.77 -0.97
C ARG A 20 -19.53 -10.44 -1.68
N LEU A 21 -19.37 -9.33 -0.97
CA LEU A 21 -19.57 -7.98 -1.50
C LEU A 21 -18.44 -7.08 -1.03
N VAL A 22 -17.92 -6.24 -1.94
CA VAL A 22 -16.98 -5.16 -1.64
C VAL A 22 -17.60 -3.86 -2.12
N VAL A 23 -17.62 -2.84 -1.26
CA VAL A 23 -18.16 -1.51 -1.57
C VAL A 23 -17.05 -0.48 -1.42
N LEU A 24 -16.85 0.33 -2.47
CA LEU A 24 -15.82 1.36 -2.53
C LEU A 24 -16.50 2.70 -2.85
N GLY A 25 -16.11 3.76 -2.13
CA GLY A 25 -16.75 5.08 -2.23
C GLY A 25 -16.34 5.90 -3.45
N ASN A 26 -15.34 5.45 -4.21
CA ASN A 26 -14.88 6.10 -5.43
C ASN A 26 -14.33 5.05 -6.43
N SER A 27 -14.32 5.39 -7.71
CA SER A 27 -13.77 4.54 -8.79
C SER A 27 -12.41 5.04 -9.30
N ASP A 28 -11.99 6.23 -8.90
CA ASP A 28 -10.76 6.88 -9.40
C ASP A 28 -9.51 6.01 -9.21
N PHE A 29 -9.44 5.24 -8.11
CA PHE A 29 -8.33 4.32 -7.84
C PHE A 29 -8.14 3.25 -8.93
N ALA A 30 -9.19 2.89 -9.68
CA ALA A 30 -9.13 1.89 -10.75
C ALA A 30 -8.79 2.50 -12.14
N THR A 31 -8.60 3.82 -12.23
CA THR A 31 -8.30 4.50 -13.50
C THR A 31 -6.82 4.42 -13.87
N ASN A 32 -6.49 4.41 -15.16
CA ASN A 32 -5.11 4.22 -15.66
C ASN A 32 -4.07 5.16 -15.01
N GLY A 33 -4.43 6.40 -14.69
CA GLY A 33 -3.51 7.39 -14.10
C GLY A 33 -3.24 7.15 -12.60
N LEU A 34 -4.18 6.56 -11.88
CA LEU A 34 -4.10 6.35 -10.44
C LEU A 34 -3.84 4.89 -10.07
N PHE A 35 -4.13 3.93 -10.95
CA PHE A 35 -3.99 2.50 -10.71
C PHE A 35 -2.57 2.10 -10.28
N GLN A 36 -1.56 2.63 -10.98
CA GLN A 36 -0.15 2.37 -10.66
C GLN A 36 0.39 3.25 -9.52
N GLN A 37 -0.42 4.18 -8.99
CA GLN A 37 0.00 5.02 -7.89
C GLN A 37 -0.26 4.31 -6.56
N GLN A 38 0.79 4.29 -5.74
CA GLN A 38 0.72 3.87 -4.35
C GLN A 38 0.17 2.45 -4.15
N LEU A 39 -1.05 2.30 -3.66
CA LEU A 39 -1.70 1.01 -3.32
C LEU A 39 -3.03 0.82 -4.07
N ASN A 40 -3.33 1.66 -5.05
CA ASN A 40 -4.63 1.65 -5.73
C ASN A 40 -4.86 0.34 -6.50
N GLY A 41 -3.88 -0.07 -7.32
CA GLY A 41 -3.93 -1.34 -8.04
C GLY A 41 -4.00 -2.54 -7.11
N ASP A 42 -3.26 -2.50 -5.99
CA ASP A 42 -3.26 -3.59 -5.00
C ASP A 42 -4.66 -3.77 -4.38
N VAL A 43 -5.31 -2.68 -3.96
CA VAL A 43 -6.67 -2.75 -3.38
C VAL A 43 -7.67 -3.30 -4.40
N PHE A 44 -7.60 -2.85 -5.66
CA PHE A 44 -8.47 -3.34 -6.73
C PHE A 44 -8.30 -4.85 -6.95
N LEU A 45 -7.07 -5.29 -7.20
CA LEU A 45 -6.76 -6.69 -7.53
C LEU A 45 -7.07 -7.63 -6.36
N ASN A 46 -6.77 -7.21 -5.12
CA ASN A 46 -7.11 -7.99 -3.92
C ASN A 46 -8.63 -8.12 -3.75
N SER A 47 -9.39 -7.04 -4.01
CA SER A 47 -10.85 -7.07 -3.92
C SER A 47 -11.47 -8.06 -4.92
N VAL A 48 -11.03 -8.00 -6.18
CA VAL A 48 -11.49 -8.93 -7.23
C VAL A 48 -11.12 -10.38 -6.89
N THR A 49 -9.88 -10.60 -6.43
CA THR A 49 -9.40 -11.92 -6.03
C THR A 49 -10.24 -12.50 -4.88
N TRP A 50 -10.53 -11.70 -3.86
CA TRP A 50 -11.37 -12.12 -2.73
C TRP A 50 -12.82 -12.44 -3.14
N LEU A 51 -13.39 -11.63 -4.04
CA LEU A 51 -14.73 -11.85 -4.60
C LEU A 51 -14.80 -13.11 -5.46
N SER A 52 -13.69 -13.52 -6.09
CA SER A 52 -13.63 -14.70 -6.97
C SER A 52 -13.72 -16.06 -6.27
N LYS A 53 -13.81 -16.08 -4.92
CA LYS A 53 -13.83 -17.32 -4.11
C LYS A 53 -12.63 -18.24 -4.33
N GLN A 54 -11.48 -17.63 -4.66
CA GLN A 54 -10.20 -18.34 -4.68
C GLN A 54 -9.70 -18.54 -3.24
N ASP A 55 -10.37 -19.42 -2.51
CA ASP A 55 -10.15 -19.71 -1.09
C ASP A 55 -8.83 -20.47 -0.81
N ARG A 56 -8.06 -20.74 -1.86
CA ARG A 56 -6.80 -21.51 -1.80
C ARG A 56 -5.56 -20.70 -2.15
N GLN A 57 -5.64 -19.38 -2.19
CA GLN A 57 -4.42 -18.59 -2.27
C GLN A 57 -3.87 -18.44 -0.86
N THR A 58 -2.85 -19.24 -0.54
CA THR A 58 -1.88 -18.95 0.52
C THR A 58 -1.59 -17.46 0.50
N LEU A 59 -1.57 -16.81 1.67
CA LEU A 59 -1.17 -15.41 1.90
C LEU A 59 0.25 -15.17 1.37
N SER A 60 0.39 -15.16 0.04
CA SER A 60 1.61 -14.86 -0.65
C SER A 60 1.65 -13.34 -0.65
N ILE A 61 2.44 -12.80 0.26
CA ILE A 61 2.81 -11.39 0.22
C ILE A 61 3.37 -11.15 -1.19
N SER A 62 2.62 -10.43 -2.03
CA SER A 62 3.14 -10.03 -3.34
C SER A 62 4.48 -9.36 -3.12
N PRO A 63 5.52 -9.73 -3.89
CA PRO A 63 6.81 -9.05 -3.84
C PRO A 63 6.54 -7.56 -3.89
N LYS A 64 7.08 -6.83 -2.92
CA LYS A 64 6.90 -5.38 -2.89
C LYS A 64 7.50 -4.82 -4.15
N GLU A 65 6.64 -4.37 -5.07
CA GLU A 65 7.07 -3.73 -6.30
C GLU A 65 8.11 -2.65 -5.93
N PRO A 66 9.24 -2.58 -6.64
CA PRO A 66 10.29 -1.62 -6.35
C PRO A 66 9.70 -0.23 -6.47
N LYS A 67 9.32 0.35 -5.33
CA LYS A 67 8.77 1.70 -5.27
C LYS A 67 9.80 2.62 -5.87
N ASN A 68 9.50 3.16 -7.04
CA ASN A 68 10.34 4.13 -7.72
C ASN A 68 10.37 5.41 -6.86
N ARG A 69 11.33 5.48 -5.94
CA ARG A 69 11.59 6.65 -5.08
C ARG A 69 12.56 7.62 -5.76
N ARG A 70 12.55 7.68 -7.10
CA ARG A 70 13.34 8.67 -7.83
C ARG A 70 12.74 10.04 -7.58
N ILE A 71 13.52 10.88 -6.91
CA ILE A 71 13.23 12.30 -6.83
C ILE A 71 13.75 12.90 -8.14
N THR A 72 12.83 13.35 -9.00
CA THR A 72 13.18 14.04 -10.25
C THR A 72 13.47 15.49 -9.94
N LEU A 73 14.74 15.79 -9.63
CA LEU A 73 15.22 17.15 -9.45
C LEU A 73 15.77 17.67 -10.78
N SER A 74 15.51 18.93 -11.10
CA SER A 74 16.28 19.62 -12.13
C SER A 74 17.74 19.79 -11.67
N ASN A 75 18.68 19.92 -12.61
CA ASN A 75 20.10 20.16 -12.26
C ASN A 75 20.28 21.38 -11.35
N THR A 76 19.43 22.40 -11.53
CA THR A 76 19.42 23.61 -10.68
C THR A 76 18.92 23.32 -9.27
N GLN A 77 17.82 22.57 -9.12
CA GLN A 77 17.28 22.18 -7.82
C GLN A 77 18.27 21.30 -7.04
N ALA A 78 18.91 20.34 -7.72
CA ALA A 78 19.93 19.50 -7.11
C ALA A 78 21.13 20.34 -6.63
N SER A 79 21.63 21.26 -7.47
CA SER A 79 22.77 22.12 -7.12
C SER A 79 22.47 23.04 -5.93
N VAL A 80 21.28 23.68 -5.91
CA VAL A 80 20.86 24.53 -4.78
C VAL A 80 20.70 23.70 -3.50
N LEU A 81 20.10 22.51 -3.59
CA LEU A 81 19.93 21.63 -2.44
C LEU A 81 21.28 21.18 -1.86
N THR A 82 22.21 20.76 -2.72
CA THR A 82 23.57 20.37 -2.29
C THR A 82 24.32 21.55 -1.70
N LEU A 83 24.34 22.70 -2.38
CA LEU A 83 25.09 23.87 -1.91
C LEU A 83 24.51 24.41 -0.61
N SER A 84 23.19 24.50 -0.48
CA SER A 84 22.56 24.94 0.77
C SER A 84 22.84 23.97 1.92
N SER A 85 22.75 22.66 1.69
CA SER A 85 23.05 21.68 2.75
C SER A 85 24.52 21.73 3.18
N LEU A 86 25.46 21.92 2.25
CA LEU A 86 26.89 21.94 2.55
C LEU A 86 27.38 23.29 3.11
N LEU A 87 26.80 24.43 2.69
CA LEU A 87 27.24 25.76 3.10
C LEU A 87 26.34 26.40 4.15
N ALA A 88 25.01 26.36 3.98
CA ALA A 88 24.11 27.10 4.87
C ALA A 88 24.15 26.54 6.30
N LEU A 89 24.16 25.21 6.45
CA LEU A 89 24.19 24.57 7.76
C LEU A 89 25.45 24.93 8.59
N PRO A 90 26.69 24.79 8.08
CA PRO A 90 27.87 25.20 8.85
C PRO A 90 27.95 26.72 9.04
N LEU A 91 27.53 27.53 8.06
CA LEU A 91 27.53 28.99 8.20
C LEU A 91 26.60 29.47 9.30
N ILE A 92 25.42 28.85 9.47
CA ILE A 92 24.52 29.16 10.59
C ILE A 92 25.21 28.90 11.92
N GLY A 93 25.93 27.77 12.05
CA GLY A 93 26.70 27.45 13.26
C GLY A 93 27.80 28.47 13.55
N LEU A 94 28.57 28.85 12.53
CA LEU A 94 29.63 29.86 12.65
C LEU A 94 29.07 31.24 12.98
N ALA A 95 27.98 31.64 12.33
CA ALA A 95 27.30 32.91 12.61
C ALA A 95 26.78 32.94 14.06
N ALA A 96 26.15 31.86 14.52
CA ALA A 96 25.72 31.74 15.91
C ALA A 96 26.90 31.86 16.90
N ALA A 97 28.01 31.17 16.62
CA ALA A 97 29.22 31.26 17.44
C ALA A 97 29.81 32.68 17.46
N ALA A 98 29.90 33.34 16.31
CA ALA A 98 30.38 34.71 16.18
C ALA A 98 29.48 35.70 16.93
N LEU A 99 28.16 35.56 16.81
CA LEU A 99 27.17 36.36 17.54
C LEU A 99 27.32 36.19 19.05
N ILE A 100 27.48 34.95 19.53
CA ILE A 100 27.69 34.67 20.96
C ILE A 100 28.99 35.30 21.45
N TRP A 101 30.08 35.17 20.70
CA TRP A 101 31.37 35.79 21.04
C TRP A 101 31.26 37.32 21.14
N TRP A 102 30.58 37.95 20.19
CA TRP A 102 30.39 39.40 20.17
C TRP A 102 29.50 39.91 21.31
N ARG A 103 28.49 39.13 21.74
CA ARG A 103 27.65 39.49 22.90
C ARG A 103 28.36 39.27 24.24
N ARG A 104 29.38 38.41 24.28
CA ARG A 104 30.16 38.14 25.50
C ARG A 104 31.36 39.07 25.69
N ARG A 105 31.74 39.81 24.65
CA ARG A 105 32.81 40.81 24.71
C ARG A 105 32.21 42.18 24.97
#